data_AF-A0A433PXT8-F1
#
_entry.id   AF-A0A433PXT8-F1
#
_cell.length_a   1.000
_cell.length_b   1.000
_cell.length_c   1.000
_cell.angle_alpha   90.00
_cell.angle_beta   90.00
_cell.angle_gamma   90.00
#
_symmetry.space_group_name_H-M   'P 1'
#
loop_
_entity.id
_entity.type
_entity.pdbx_description
1 polymer ?
#
loop_
_entity_poly.entity_id
_entity_poly.type
_entity_poly.pdbx_seq_one_letter_code
_entity_poly.pdbx_strand_id
1 'polypeptide(L)'
;MSAAPTTYQVAHRAYVQSLYRRSLKLSLDWYIRHDLWRQKALEIRAQFDENKNITNPRELETIFAKTEQQLAEFAHPDPYRCK
;
A
#
# COMPACT_ATOMS: atom_id res chain seq x y z
N MET A 1 -7.29 15.43 26.45
CA MET A 1 -7.76 16.17 25.26
C MET A 1 -6.83 15.81 24.12
N SER A 2 -7.30 15.09 23.10
CA SER A 2 -6.44 14.67 21.98
C SER A 2 -6.16 15.87 21.07
N ALA A 3 -4.88 16.12 20.77
CA ALA A 3 -4.46 17.20 19.88
C ALA A 3 -4.92 16.92 18.43
N ALA A 4 -5.27 17.97 17.69
CA ALA A 4 -5.63 17.86 16.28
C ALA A 4 -4.42 17.36 15.46
N PRO A 5 -4.62 16.47 14.46
CA PRO A 5 -3.55 15.98 13.62
C PRO A 5 -2.94 17.12 12.79
N THR A 6 -1.62 17.12 12.64
CA THR A 6 -0.93 18.12 11.81
C THR A 6 -1.20 17.86 10.32
N THR A 7 -1.08 18.89 9.48
CA THR A 7 -1.25 18.77 8.02
C THR A 7 -0.35 17.68 7.42
N TYR A 8 0.88 17.55 7.94
CA TYR A 8 1.81 16.50 7.54
C TYR A 8 1.28 15.09 7.85
N GLN A 9 0.73 14.86 9.05
CA GLN A 9 0.16 13.56 9.42
C GLN A 9 -1.03 13.18 8.53
N VAL A 10 -1.85 14.17 8.16
CA VAL A 10 -2.98 13.96 7.24
C VAL A 10 -2.49 13.57 5.84
N ALA A 11 -1.52 14.31 5.31
CA ALA A 11 -0.93 14.02 4.00
C ALA A 11 -0.23 12.65 3.97
N HIS A 12 0.54 12.33 5.01
CA HIS A 12 1.18 11.04 5.19
C HIS A 12 0.16 9.89 5.21
N ARG A 13 -0.90 10.01 6.00
CA ARG A 13 -1.96 9.00 6.07
C ARG A 13 -2.65 8.82 4.71
N ALA A 14 -2.95 9.90 4.00
CA ALA A 14 -3.55 9.85 2.67
C ALA A 14 -2.62 9.15 1.66
N TYR A 15 -1.32 9.43 1.72
CA TYR A 15 -0.31 8.80 0.87
C TYR A 15 -0.20 7.29 1.13
N VAL A 16 -0.08 6.86 2.40
CA VAL A 16 -0.08 5.43 2.77
C VAL A 16 -1.36 4.74 2.32
N GLN A 17 -2.53 5.37 2.51
CA GLN A 17 -3.81 4.84 2.03
C GLN A 17 -3.86 4.73 0.50
N SER A 18 -3.19 5.62 -0.23
CA SER A 18 -3.08 5.53 -1.69
C SER A 18 -2.20 4.35 -2.11
N LEU A 19 -1.06 4.13 -1.45
CA LEU A 19 -0.16 3.00 -1.70
C LEU A 19 -0.86 1.67 -1.43
N TYR A 20 -1.54 1.55 -0.30
CA TYR A 20 -2.29 0.35 0.07
C TYR A 20 -3.44 0.04 -0.90
N ARG A 21 -4.19 1.06 -1.35
CA ARG A 21 -5.23 0.85 -2.37
C ARG A 21 -4.65 0.42 -3.71
N ARG A 22 -3.52 1.01 -4.12
CA ARG A 22 -2.82 0.65 -5.36
C ARG A 22 -2.30 -0.79 -5.30
N SER A 23 -1.72 -1.22 -4.18
CA SER A 23 -1.21 -2.60 -4.04
C SER A 23 -2.34 -3.63 -4.08
N LEU A 24 -3.46 -3.38 -3.39
CA LEU A 24 -4.62 -4.27 -3.48
C LEU A 24 -5.21 -4.32 -4.88
N LYS A 25 -5.36 -3.18 -5.55
CA LYS A 25 -5.85 -3.13 -6.94
C LYS A 25 -4.92 -3.91 -7.87
N LEU A 26 -3.62 -3.68 -7.77
CA LEU A 26 -2.63 -4.38 -8.59
C LEU A 26 -2.70 -5.89 -8.38
N SER A 27 -2.80 -6.34 -7.12
CA SER A 27 -2.98 -7.76 -6.85
C SER A 27 -4.27 -8.30 -7.49
N LEU A 28 -5.37 -7.54 -7.43
CA LEU A 28 -6.64 -7.96 -8.04
C LEU A 28 -6.53 -8.11 -9.57
N ASP A 29 -5.75 -7.25 -10.23
CA ASP A 29 -5.51 -7.32 -11.67
C ASP A 29 -4.84 -8.64 -12.07
N TRP A 30 -3.98 -9.21 -11.23
CA TRP A 30 -3.31 -10.50 -11.47
C TRP A 30 -4.14 -11.72 -11.07
N TYR A 31 -4.94 -11.63 -10.01
CA TYR A 31 -5.69 -12.76 -9.48
C TYR A 31 -7.14 -12.78 -9.98
N ILE A 32 -7.43 -13.66 -10.94
CA ILE A 32 -8.80 -13.90 -11.44
C ILE A 32 -9.69 -14.52 -10.34
N ARG A 33 -9.13 -15.42 -9.52
CA ARG A 33 -9.86 -16.12 -8.45
C ARG A 33 -9.76 -15.37 -7.13
N HIS A 34 -10.92 -15.05 -6.57
CA HIS A 34 -11.02 -14.24 -5.36
C HIS A 34 -10.51 -14.95 -4.08
N ASP A 35 -10.54 -16.29 -4.02
CA ASP A 35 -10.03 -17.03 -2.85
C ASP A 35 -8.52 -16.88 -2.69
N LEU A 36 -7.78 -17.02 -3.80
CA LEU A 36 -6.34 -16.82 -3.84
C LEU A 36 -5.98 -15.35 -3.62
N TRP A 37 -6.77 -14.45 -4.19
CA TRP A 37 -6.61 -13.01 -3.96
C TRP A 37 -6.74 -12.64 -2.48
N ARG A 38 -7.71 -13.21 -1.74
CA ARG A 38 -7.86 -12.94 -0.29
C ARG A 38 -6.61 -13.32 0.50
N GLN A 39 -5.99 -14.46 0.19
CA GLN A 39 -4.74 -14.85 0.84
C GLN A 39 -3.66 -13.80 0.58
N LYS A 40 -3.53 -13.35 -0.68
CA LYS A 40 -2.56 -12.31 -1.02
C LYS A 40 -2.86 -10.96 -0.36
N ALA A 41 -4.14 -10.58 -0.27
CA ALA A 41 -4.56 -9.35 0.38
C ALA A 41 -4.23 -9.35 1.88
N LEU A 42 -4.34 -10.51 2.55
CA LEU A 42 -3.92 -10.66 3.95
C LEU A 42 -2.41 -10.53 4.11
N GLU A 43 -1.62 -11.11 3.20
CA GLU A 43 -0.16 -10.93 3.19
C GLU A 43 0.22 -9.44 3.03
N ILE A 44 -0.38 -8.75 2.06
CA ILE A 44 -0.16 -7.31 1.86
C ILE A 44 -0.52 -6.56 3.14
N ARG A 45 -1.65 -6.86 3.77
CA ARG A 45 -2.04 -6.23 5.02
C ARG A 45 -1.03 -6.48 6.14
N ALA A 46 -0.56 -7.71 6.30
CA ALA A 46 0.45 -8.06 7.31
C ALA A 46 1.74 -7.26 7.11
N GLN A 47 2.22 -7.12 5.87
CA GLN A 47 3.39 -6.29 5.55
C GLN A 47 3.19 -4.82 5.95
N PHE A 48 2.00 -4.25 5.72
CA PHE A 48 1.72 -2.87 6.15
C PHE A 48 1.60 -2.75 7.68
N ASP A 49 1.02 -3.75 8.34
CA ASP A 49 0.87 -3.75 9.80
C ASP A 49 2.23 -3.90 10.50
N GLU A 50 3.17 -4.68 9.96
CA GLU A 50 4.55 -4.80 10.45
C GLU A 50 5.29 -3.45 10.45
N ASN A 51 5.07 -2.63 9.42
CA ASN A 51 5.77 -1.34 9.24
C ASN A 51 5.08 -0.16 9.94
N LYS A 52 3.99 -0.38 10.68
CA LYS A 52 3.15 0.69 11.26
C LYS A 52 3.84 1.49 12.36
N ASN A 53 4.77 0.88 13.10
CA ASN A 53 5.38 1.46 14.29
C ASN A 53 6.72 2.19 14.02
N ILE A 54 7.09 2.34 12.73
CA ILE A 54 8.34 2.96 12.34
C ILE A 54 8.26 4.48 12.56
N THR A 55 9.18 5.00 13.37
CA THR A 55 9.21 6.42 13.75
C THR A 55 10.30 7.19 13.01
N ASN A 56 11.32 6.51 12.48
CA ASN A 56 12.45 7.13 11.80
C ASN A 56 12.06 7.54 10.36
N PRO A 57 12.16 8.84 9.99
CA PRO A 57 11.75 9.31 8.67
C PRO A 57 12.59 8.73 7.51
N ARG A 58 13.89 8.47 7.72
CA ARG A 58 14.77 7.92 6.66
C ARG A 58 14.41 6.48 6.29
N GLU A 59 14.09 5.67 7.30
CA GLU A 59 13.64 4.29 7.10
C GLU A 59 12.30 4.28 6.36
N LEU A 60 11.41 5.21 6.71
CA LEU A 60 10.09 5.36 6.12
C LEU A 60 10.18 5.73 4.62
N GLU A 61 11.04 6.68 4.26
CA GLU A 61 11.34 7.00 2.85
C GLU A 61 11.88 5.80 2.08
N THR A 62 12.77 5.02 2.70
CA THR A 62 13.34 3.80 2.09
C THR A 62 12.25 2.76 1.82
N ILE A 63 11.32 2.57 2.75
CA ILE A 63 10.20 1.64 2.61
C ILE A 63 9.25 2.09 1.52
N PHE A 64 8.96 3.38 1.43
CA PHE A 64 8.13 3.92 0.35
C PHE A 64 8.77 3.71 -1.01
N ALA A 65 10.06 4.03 -1.16
CA ALA A 65 10.78 3.79 -2.41
C ALA A 65 10.75 2.31 -2.81
N LYS A 66 10.99 1.40 -1.85
CA LYS A 66 10.90 -0.05 -2.07
C LYS A 66 9.49 -0.47 -2.50
N THR A 67 8.46 0.08 -1.86
CA THR A 67 7.06 -0.25 -2.17
C THR A 67 6.69 0.25 -3.58
N GLU A 68 7.10 1.46 -3.94
CA GLU A 68 6.87 2.00 -5.29
C GLU A 68 7.61 1.22 -6.36
N GLN A 69 8.84 0.80 -6.08
CA GLN A 69 9.59 -0.09 -6.97
C GLN A 69 8.86 -1.42 -7.18
N GLN A 70 8.39 -2.06 -6.11
CA GLN A 70 7.61 -3.30 -6.23
C GLN A 70 6.33 -3.07 -7.04
N LEU A 71 5.60 -1.99 -6.79
CA LEU A 71 4.39 -1.67 -7.57
C LEU A 71 4.69 -1.48 -9.06
N ALA A 72 5.84 -0.89 -9.40
CA ALA A 72 6.27 -0.71 -10.79
C ALA A 72 6.70 -2.04 -11.43
N GLU A 73 7.45 -2.88 -10.71
CA GLU A 73 7.90 -4.19 -11.18
C GLU A 73 6.72 -5.14 -11.44
N PHE A 74 5.72 -5.13 -10.55
CA PHE A 74 4.54 -5.97 -10.67
C PHE A 74 3.40 -5.31 -11.46
N ALA A 75 3.64 -4.16 -12.10
CA ALA A 75 2.61 -3.45 -12.86
C ALA A 75 2.03 -4.34 -13.97
N HIS A 76 0.72 -4.56 -13.94
CA HIS A 76 0.06 -5.36 -14.97
C HIS A 76 0.05 -4.57 -16.30
N PRO A 77 0.44 -5.18 -17.44
CA PRO A 77 0.50 -4.48 -18.73
C PRO A 77 -0.86 -3.99 -19.23
N ASP A 78 -1.94 -4.70 -18.89
CA ASP A 78 -3.32 -4.30 -19.18
C ASP A 78 -4.20 -4.33 -17.91
N PRO A 79 -4.18 -3.28 -17.08
CA PRO A 79 -4.87 -3.30 -15.79
C PRO A 79 -6.40 -3.28 -15.96
N TYR A 80 -7.12 -3.92 -15.04
CA TYR A 80 -8.58 -3.95 -15.09
C TYR A 80 -9.14 -2.54 -14.82
N ARG A 81 -9.71 -1.93 -15.88
CA ARG A 81 -10.39 -0.65 -15.82
C ARG A 81 -11.89 -0.90 -15.96
N CYS A 82 -12.57 -1.06 -14.83
CA CYS A 82 -14.01 -0.84 -14.80
C CYS A 82 -14.25 0.63 -15.18
N LYS A 83 -14.94 0.86 -16.31
CA LYS A 83 -15.27 2.18 -16.85
C LYS A 83 -16.31 2.89 -16.01
#